data_AF-A0ABD2X5V1-F1
#
_entry.id   AF-A0ABD2X5V1-F1
#
_cell.length_a   1.000
_cell.length_b   1.000
_cell.length_c   1.000
_cell.angle_alpha   90.00
_cell.angle_beta   90.00
_cell.angle_gamma   90.00
#
_symmetry.space_group_name_H-M   'P 1'
#
loop_
_entity.id
_entity.type
_entity.pdbx_description
1 polymer ?
#
loop_
_entity_poly.entity_id
_entity_poly.type
_entity_poly.pdbx_seq_one_letter_code
_entity_poly.pdbx_strand_id
1 'polypeptide(L)'
;MYGAYREIRRKFRKAGILPPKQKGKNIAKSSEQSAEVNYFAGFYECLVDPDREKYNDIIVGARWKDTTEARLDILIKTESRRFVITPEIYVESFECLKDQSCMSMLESDFESIVDKLVAANKIKKDSRKEKFFELHWPDLSKKFMKVIKDARGAEIAAFKLENDHLLQAKNNIHDGILSLFALPLYLLSNNKSYSKTEVAEAFFLHVEDVADLDNRIASHKETLETYSVPLQLFVVLVGPIDKISNSYVVFNNFKKAYSSPYKAIETCFKCHVALRSWPTICEHVWLFIQLILFDLPANKSLHFVLKSHACAKNLILKLSEE
;
A
#
# COMPACT_ATOMS: atom_id res chain seq x y z
N MET A 1 -16.12 -20.80 7.26
CA MET A 1 -16.46 -19.37 7.02
C MET A 1 -17.43 -18.76 8.04
N TYR A 2 -18.61 -19.32 8.29
CA TYR A 2 -19.64 -18.71 9.19
C TYR A 2 -19.19 -18.41 10.64
N GLY A 3 -18.26 -19.20 11.19
CA GLY A 3 -17.71 -18.99 12.54
C GLY A 3 -16.81 -17.76 12.65
N ALA A 4 -15.89 -17.60 11.69
CA ALA A 4 -14.98 -16.45 11.60
C ALA A 4 -15.77 -15.14 11.39
N TYR A 5 -16.78 -15.15 10.51
CA TYR A 5 -17.66 -14.01 10.27
C TYR A 5 -18.41 -13.54 11.54
N ARG A 6 -18.96 -14.48 12.34
CA ARG A 6 -19.60 -14.13 13.62
C ARG A 6 -18.62 -13.55 14.62
N GLU A 7 -17.40 -14.07 14.65
CA GLU A 7 -16.36 -13.63 15.55
C GLU A 7 -15.86 -12.22 15.20
N ILE A 8 -15.68 -11.91 13.91
CA ILE A 8 -15.29 -10.58 13.47
C ILE A 8 -16.41 -9.57 13.76
N ARG A 9 -17.67 -9.89 13.46
CA ARG A 9 -18.79 -9.02 13.85
C ARG A 9 -18.92 -8.86 15.37
N ARG A 10 -18.54 -9.87 16.16
CA ARG A 10 -18.44 -9.74 17.63
C ARG A 10 -17.34 -8.75 18.03
N LYS A 11 -16.17 -8.79 17.38
CA LYS A 11 -15.07 -7.82 17.60
C LYS A 11 -15.50 -6.41 17.20
N PHE A 12 -16.20 -6.26 16.07
CA PHE A 12 -16.76 -4.97 15.66
C PHE A 12 -17.78 -4.43 16.66
N ARG A 13 -18.64 -5.29 17.23
CA ARG A 13 -19.53 -4.88 18.34
C ARG A 13 -18.77 -4.44 19.58
N LYS A 14 -17.69 -5.14 19.95
CA LYS A 14 -16.82 -4.75 21.08
C LYS A 14 -16.08 -3.44 20.83
N ALA A 15 -15.70 -3.18 19.58
CA ALA A 15 -15.07 -1.94 19.14
C ALA A 15 -16.08 -0.78 18.94
N GLY A 16 -17.37 -1.01 19.20
CA GLY A 16 -18.45 -0.03 19.05
C GLY A 16 -18.95 0.14 17.61
N ILE A 17 -18.35 -0.52 16.63
CA ILE A 17 -18.60 -0.36 15.18
C ILE A 17 -19.95 -0.93 14.75
N LEU A 18 -20.35 -2.05 15.34
CA LEU A 18 -21.66 -2.66 15.07
C LEU A 18 -22.54 -2.57 16.31
N PRO A 19 -23.86 -2.44 16.15
CA PRO A 19 -24.79 -2.46 17.27
C PRO A 19 -24.69 -3.80 18.03
N PRO A 20 -24.82 -3.80 19.37
CA PRO A 20 -24.94 -5.01 20.15
C PRO A 20 -26.06 -5.91 19.60
N LYS A 21 -25.87 -7.23 19.66
CA LYS A 21 -26.95 -8.16 19.30
C LYS A 21 -28.14 -7.89 20.23
N GLN A 22 -29.26 -7.43 19.68
CA GLN A 22 -30.52 -7.43 20.41
C GLN A 22 -30.84 -8.90 20.74
N LYS A 23 -30.64 -9.28 22.00
CA LYS A 23 -31.24 -10.51 22.52
C LYS A 23 -32.73 -10.24 22.53
N GLY A 24 -33.52 -11.05 21.83
CA GLY A 24 -34.96 -10.97 21.91
C GLY A 24 -35.40 -11.12 23.37
N LYS A 25 -35.71 -9.98 24.01
CA LYS A 25 -36.77 -9.76 25.00
C LYS A 25 -36.60 -8.40 25.70
N ASN A 26 -37.72 -7.68 25.73
CA ASN A 26 -38.09 -6.51 26.51
C ASN A 26 -37.45 -5.17 26.13
N ILE A 27 -38.09 -4.55 25.13
CA ILE A 27 -38.10 -3.10 24.88
C ILE A 27 -38.73 -2.42 26.09
N ALA A 28 -37.93 -2.04 27.07
CA ALA A 28 -38.25 -1.01 28.04
C ALA A 28 -36.96 -0.61 28.79
N LYS A 29 -36.08 0.15 28.11
CA LYS A 29 -35.21 1.16 28.73
C LYS A 29 -34.39 1.90 27.66
N SER A 30 -34.49 3.23 27.70
CA SER A 30 -33.70 4.24 26.98
C SER A 30 -33.98 4.39 25.46
N SER A 31 -34.86 5.34 25.12
CA SER A 31 -35.10 5.82 23.75
C SER A 31 -33.85 6.47 23.12
N GLU A 32 -32.93 6.99 23.93
CA GLU A 32 -31.69 7.62 23.45
C GLU A 32 -30.61 6.60 23.11
N GLN A 33 -30.39 5.56 23.95
CA GLN A 33 -29.42 4.50 23.62
C GLN A 33 -29.88 3.62 22.46
N SER A 34 -31.18 3.38 22.33
CA SER A 34 -31.73 2.63 21.18
C SER A 34 -31.64 3.44 19.87
N ALA A 35 -31.80 4.78 19.94
CA ALA A 35 -31.60 5.67 18.80
C ALA A 35 -30.12 5.77 18.40
N GLU A 36 -29.20 5.97 19.35
CA GLU A 36 -27.75 5.97 19.08
C GLU A 36 -27.28 4.65 18.47
N VAL A 37 -27.70 3.51 19.04
CA VAL A 37 -27.31 2.18 18.55
C VAL A 37 -27.86 1.91 17.14
N ASN A 38 -29.09 2.34 16.84
CA ASN A 38 -29.68 2.21 15.50
C ASN A 38 -29.03 3.17 14.49
N TYR A 39 -28.66 4.38 14.91
CA TYR A 39 -27.96 5.36 14.09
C TYR A 39 -26.53 4.89 13.75
N PHE A 40 -25.82 4.33 14.74
CA PHE A 40 -24.48 3.76 14.57
C PHE A 40 -24.51 2.51 13.65
N ALA A 41 -25.56 1.71 13.72
CA ALA A 41 -25.77 0.57 12.84
C ALA A 41 -25.91 0.98 11.36
N GLY A 42 -26.70 2.02 11.08
CA GLY A 42 -26.89 2.54 9.72
C GLY A 42 -25.64 3.20 9.15
N PHE A 43 -24.72 3.68 10.00
CA PHE A 43 -23.46 4.32 9.56
C PHE A 43 -22.51 3.35 8.88
N TYR A 44 -22.39 2.13 9.41
CA TYR A 44 -21.51 1.09 8.87
C TYR A 44 -22.19 0.13 7.92
N GLU A 45 -23.51 0.16 7.81
CA GLU A 45 -24.29 -0.75 6.96
C GLU A 45 -23.78 -0.72 5.52
N CYS A 46 -23.67 0.48 4.94
CA CYS A 46 -23.15 0.66 3.58
C CYS A 46 -21.69 0.23 3.38
N LEU A 47 -20.92 0.05 4.45
CA LEU A 47 -19.52 -0.39 4.40
C LEU A 47 -19.38 -1.91 4.48
N VAL A 48 -20.38 -2.62 5.00
CA VAL A 48 -20.31 -4.06 5.31
C VAL A 48 -21.43 -4.89 4.66
N ASP A 49 -22.42 -4.25 4.03
CA ASP A 49 -23.50 -4.93 3.32
C ASP A 49 -22.96 -5.58 2.03
N PRO A 50 -23.15 -6.91 1.84
CA PRO A 50 -22.90 -7.61 0.58
C PRO A 50 -23.56 -6.97 -0.64
N ASP A 51 -24.72 -6.33 -0.46
CA ASP A 51 -25.48 -5.71 -1.53
C ASP A 51 -25.04 -4.25 -1.77
N ARG A 52 -23.78 -4.11 -2.20
CA ARG A 52 -23.08 -2.83 -2.34
C ARG A 52 -23.77 -1.88 -3.34
N GLU A 53 -24.45 -2.42 -4.35
CA GLU A 53 -25.12 -1.66 -5.42
C GLU A 53 -26.27 -0.78 -4.90
N LYS A 54 -26.83 -1.08 -3.73
CA LYS A 54 -27.84 -0.24 -3.07
C LYS A 54 -27.33 1.14 -2.66
N TYR A 55 -26.01 1.29 -2.52
CA TYR A 55 -25.42 2.48 -1.92
C TYR A 55 -24.69 3.32 -2.95
N ASN A 56 -24.83 4.63 -2.84
CA ASN A 56 -24.09 5.59 -3.66
C ASN A 56 -22.63 5.69 -3.17
N ASP A 57 -21.67 5.66 -4.11
CA ASP A 57 -20.23 5.80 -3.85
C ASP A 57 -19.88 7.05 -3.03
N ILE A 58 -20.59 8.16 -3.23
CA ILE A 58 -20.43 9.39 -2.45
C ILE A 58 -20.77 9.15 -0.98
N ILE A 59 -21.88 8.43 -0.71
CA ILE A 59 -22.30 8.09 0.66
C ILE A 59 -21.30 7.13 1.28
N VAL A 60 -20.90 6.08 0.54
CA VAL A 60 -19.92 5.10 1.03
C VAL A 60 -18.59 5.76 1.33
N GLY A 61 -18.08 6.62 0.45
CA GLY A 61 -16.85 7.37 0.66
C GLY A 61 -16.93 8.33 1.85
N ALA A 62 -18.05 9.05 2.01
CA ALA A 62 -18.27 9.91 3.17
C ALA A 62 -18.29 9.10 4.48
N ARG A 63 -19.02 7.97 4.51
CA ARG A 63 -19.09 7.08 5.68
C ARG A 63 -17.76 6.41 5.98
N TRP A 64 -17.00 6.05 4.95
CA TRP A 64 -15.64 5.56 5.10
C TRP A 64 -14.81 6.61 5.85
N LYS A 65 -14.78 7.85 5.35
CA LYS A 65 -14.04 8.95 5.98
C LYS A 65 -14.49 9.26 7.41
N ASP A 66 -15.79 9.32 7.66
CA ASP A 66 -16.35 9.60 9.01
C ASP A 66 -15.94 8.52 10.03
N THR A 67 -15.74 7.29 9.57
CA THR A 67 -15.46 6.13 10.43
C THR A 67 -13.97 5.76 10.50
N THR A 68 -13.09 6.51 9.82
CA THR A 68 -11.66 6.19 9.69
C THR A 68 -10.98 5.91 11.03
N GLU A 69 -11.22 6.72 12.06
CA GLU A 69 -10.59 6.50 13.37
C GLU A 69 -10.96 5.16 13.99
N ALA A 70 -12.26 4.90 14.08
CA ALA A 70 -12.76 3.67 14.66
C ALA A 70 -12.28 2.44 13.87
N ARG A 71 -12.21 2.54 12.53
CA ARG A 71 -11.73 1.46 11.65
C ARG A 71 -10.24 1.20 11.79
N LEU A 72 -9.40 2.23 11.78
CA LEU A 72 -7.94 2.09 11.92
C LEU A 72 -7.56 1.58 13.32
N ASP A 73 -8.30 1.98 14.35
CA ASP A 73 -8.13 1.44 15.70
C ASP A 73 -8.26 -0.08 15.76
N ILE A 74 -9.09 -0.69 14.89
CA ILE A 74 -9.22 -2.15 14.79
C ILE A 74 -7.91 -2.79 14.32
N LEU A 75 -7.24 -2.19 13.32
CA LEU A 75 -5.98 -2.69 12.76
C LEU A 75 -4.81 -2.55 13.76
N ILE A 76 -4.95 -1.65 14.74
CA ILE A 76 -3.92 -1.36 15.74
C ILE A 76 -4.16 -2.11 17.06
N LYS A 77 -5.40 -2.19 17.54
CA LYS A 77 -5.74 -2.70 18.88
C LYS A 77 -5.59 -4.22 18.94
N THR A 78 -4.45 -4.65 19.45
CA THR A 78 -4.28 -5.97 20.06
C THR A 78 -5.06 -5.97 21.38
N GLU A 79 -6.31 -6.47 21.39
CA GLU A 79 -6.92 -6.89 22.67
C GLU A 79 -5.94 -7.88 23.31
N SER A 80 -5.39 -7.49 24.46
CA SER A 80 -4.59 -8.26 25.41
C SER A 80 -4.51 -9.74 25.06
N ARG A 81 -3.49 -10.08 24.25
CA ARG A 81 -3.10 -11.44 23.85
C ARG A 81 -4.28 -12.32 23.42
N ARG A 82 -4.75 -12.20 22.16
CA ARG A 82 -5.13 -13.36 21.31
C ARG A 82 -5.65 -13.04 19.91
N PHE A 83 -5.89 -11.78 19.55
CA PHE A 83 -6.39 -11.48 18.21
C PHE A 83 -5.72 -10.25 17.60
N VAL A 84 -4.90 -10.49 16.58
CA VAL A 84 -4.48 -9.46 15.62
C VAL A 84 -5.53 -9.49 14.51
N ILE A 85 -6.21 -8.37 14.25
CA ILE A 85 -6.99 -8.25 13.02
C ILE A 85 -5.97 -8.02 11.91
N THR A 86 -5.82 -9.03 11.06
CA THR A 86 -4.88 -8.98 9.95
C THR A 86 -5.48 -8.12 8.83
N PRO A 87 -4.65 -7.56 7.94
CA PRO A 87 -5.14 -6.80 6.79
C PRO A 87 -6.18 -7.56 5.95
N GLU A 88 -6.04 -8.87 5.81
CA GLU A 88 -6.99 -9.76 5.12
C GLU A 88 -8.35 -9.77 5.80
N ILE A 89 -8.37 -10.02 7.12
CA ILE A 89 -9.60 -10.02 7.90
C ILE A 89 -10.28 -8.66 7.81
N TYR A 90 -9.51 -7.57 7.85
CA TYR A 90 -10.04 -6.22 7.71
C TYR A 90 -10.73 -6.02 6.36
N VAL A 91 -10.04 -6.36 5.26
CA VAL A 91 -10.58 -6.23 3.89
C VAL A 91 -11.80 -7.13 3.68
N GLU A 92 -11.79 -8.36 4.18
CA GLU A 92 -12.94 -9.27 4.10
C GLU A 92 -14.17 -8.75 4.85
N SER A 93 -13.96 -7.91 5.86
CA SER A 93 -15.02 -7.44 6.74
C SER A 93 -15.71 -6.17 6.26
N PHE A 94 -15.09 -5.42 5.35
CA PHE A 94 -15.65 -4.23 4.73
C PHE A 94 -15.93 -4.52 3.26
N GLU A 95 -17.18 -4.83 2.94
CA GLU A 95 -17.57 -5.16 1.58
C GLU A 95 -17.28 -4.02 0.60
N CYS A 96 -17.33 -2.77 1.05
CA CYS A 96 -16.95 -1.63 0.22
C CYS A 96 -15.50 -1.68 -0.30
N LEU A 97 -14.60 -2.44 0.35
CA LEU A 97 -13.23 -2.65 -0.15
C LEU A 97 -13.14 -3.72 -1.24
N LYS A 98 -14.22 -4.45 -1.52
CA LYS A 98 -14.34 -5.41 -2.62
C LYS A 98 -15.01 -4.79 -3.83
N ASP A 99 -14.76 -3.50 -4.04
CA ASP A 99 -15.31 -2.70 -5.14
C ASP A 99 -14.21 -1.81 -5.73
N GLN A 100 -14.43 -1.29 -6.94
CA GLN A 100 -13.48 -0.43 -7.68
C GLN A 100 -13.07 0.83 -6.93
N SER A 101 -13.91 1.32 -6.01
CA SER A 101 -13.67 2.53 -5.20
C SER A 101 -12.72 2.31 -4.01
N CYS A 102 -12.30 1.07 -3.76
CA CYS A 102 -11.44 0.70 -2.63
C CYS A 102 -10.15 1.53 -2.54
N MET A 103 -9.46 1.76 -3.66
CA MET A 103 -8.19 2.50 -3.68
C MET A 103 -8.36 3.93 -3.17
N SER A 104 -9.39 4.64 -3.63
CA SER A 104 -9.66 6.02 -3.18
C SER A 104 -10.02 6.08 -1.70
N MET A 105 -10.70 5.06 -1.18
CA MET A 105 -11.01 4.93 0.24
C MET A 105 -9.74 4.71 1.07
N LEU A 106 -8.83 3.85 0.61
CA LEU A 106 -7.54 3.61 1.27
C LEU A 106 -6.62 4.84 1.21
N GLU A 107 -6.63 5.57 0.09
CA GLU A 107 -5.92 6.86 -0.01
C GLU A 107 -6.45 7.88 1.00
N SER A 108 -7.77 7.95 1.22
CA SER A 108 -8.36 8.81 2.27
C SER A 108 -7.95 8.40 3.68
N ASP A 109 -7.80 7.10 3.95
CA ASP A 109 -7.29 6.62 5.24
C ASP A 109 -5.82 6.99 5.44
N PHE A 110 -4.99 6.87 4.39
CA PHE A 110 -3.61 7.36 4.42
C PHE A 110 -3.53 8.83 4.81
N GLU A 111 -4.31 9.69 4.16
CA GLU A 111 -4.27 11.13 4.44
C GLU A 111 -4.65 11.42 5.91
N SER A 112 -5.66 10.71 6.42
CA SER A 112 -6.11 10.82 7.81
C SER A 112 -5.05 10.34 8.81
N ILE A 113 -4.30 9.28 8.49
CA ILE A 113 -3.17 8.80 9.31
C ILE A 113 -2.09 9.88 9.39
N VAL A 114 -1.70 10.45 8.24
CA VAL A 114 -0.69 11.50 8.18
C VAL A 114 -1.15 12.75 8.94
N ASP A 115 -2.40 13.20 8.76
CA ASP A 115 -2.96 14.37 9.46
C ASP A 115 -2.90 14.21 10.97
N LYS A 116 -3.28 13.03 11.48
CA LYS A 116 -3.21 12.74 12.91
C LYS A 116 -1.78 12.78 13.45
N LEU A 117 -0.82 12.25 12.70
CA LEU A 117 0.58 12.25 13.12
C LEU A 117 1.19 13.66 13.07
N VAL A 118 0.82 14.47 12.08
CA VAL A 118 1.21 15.90 12.00
C VAL A 118 0.61 16.66 13.17
N ALA A 119 -0.69 16.53 13.43
CA ALA A 119 -1.37 17.19 14.54
C ALA A 119 -0.80 16.80 15.91
N ALA A 120 -0.35 15.54 16.04
CA ALA A 120 0.33 15.03 17.23
C ALA A 120 1.83 15.39 17.30
N ASN A 121 2.36 16.19 16.36
CA ASN A 121 3.78 16.54 16.24
C ASN A 121 4.73 15.33 16.17
N LYS A 122 4.26 14.20 15.62
CA LYS A 122 5.05 12.98 15.46
C LYS A 122 5.85 12.95 14.15
N ILE A 123 5.40 13.69 13.15
CA ILE A 123 6.03 13.89 11.84
C ILE A 123 5.92 15.36 11.43
N LYS A 124 6.65 15.79 10.40
CA LYS A 124 6.64 17.19 9.95
C LYS A 124 5.40 17.49 9.09
N LYS A 125 5.00 18.76 9.04
CA LYS A 125 3.84 19.20 8.26
C LYS A 125 4.03 19.04 6.74
N ASP A 126 5.27 19.12 6.27
CA ASP A 126 5.69 18.96 4.88
C ASP A 126 6.00 17.50 4.49
N SER A 127 5.72 16.53 5.36
CA SER A 127 5.80 15.09 5.06
C SER A 127 4.83 14.62 3.96
N ARG A 128 4.11 15.55 3.31
CA ARG A 128 3.29 15.35 2.10
C ARG A 128 3.98 15.99 0.90
N LYS A 129 4.92 15.29 0.28
CA LYS A 129 5.44 15.73 -1.01
C LYS A 129 4.55 15.17 -2.12
N GLU A 130 3.31 15.66 -2.20
CA GLU A 130 2.28 15.22 -3.18
C GLU A 130 2.75 15.31 -4.64
N LYS A 131 3.82 16.08 -4.90
CA LYS A 131 4.46 16.22 -6.19
C LYS A 131 5.91 15.75 -6.21
N PHE A 132 6.31 14.85 -5.31
CA PHE A 132 7.71 14.40 -5.24
C PHE A 132 8.19 13.86 -6.59
N PHE A 133 7.41 12.97 -7.20
CA PHE A 133 7.79 12.35 -8.46
C PHE A 133 7.92 13.36 -9.61
N GLU A 134 7.20 14.47 -9.54
CA GLU A 134 7.28 15.55 -10.52
C GLU A 134 8.46 16.49 -10.25
N LEU A 135 8.68 16.86 -8.99
CA LEU A 135 9.59 17.95 -8.60
C LEU A 135 10.98 17.50 -8.15
N HIS A 136 11.10 16.30 -7.57
CA HIS A 136 12.31 15.86 -6.89
C HIS A 136 12.87 14.55 -7.45
N TRP A 137 12.01 13.67 -7.97
CA TRP A 137 12.46 12.40 -8.55
C TRP A 137 13.42 12.58 -9.73
N PRO A 138 13.26 13.53 -10.68
CA PRO A 138 14.19 13.68 -11.80
C PRO A 138 15.64 13.95 -11.37
N ASP A 139 15.84 14.69 -10.29
CA ASP A 139 17.19 14.97 -9.78
C ASP A 139 17.72 13.82 -8.93
N LEU A 140 16.86 13.24 -8.10
CA LEU A 140 17.22 12.06 -7.30
C LEU A 140 17.58 10.87 -8.20
N SER A 141 16.83 10.64 -9.27
CA SER A 141 17.05 9.55 -10.22
C SER A 141 18.40 9.71 -10.91
N LYS A 142 18.78 10.93 -11.31
CA LYS A 142 20.11 11.19 -11.89
C LYS A 142 21.23 10.85 -10.91
N LYS A 143 21.12 11.28 -9.64
CA LYS A 143 22.09 10.92 -8.60
C LYS A 143 22.15 9.41 -8.39
N PHE A 144 21.00 8.76 -8.34
CA PHE A 144 20.92 7.31 -8.18
C PHE A 144 21.53 6.55 -9.36
N MET A 145 21.27 6.99 -10.60
CA MET A 145 21.85 6.35 -11.78
C MET A 145 23.38 6.49 -11.83
N LYS A 146 23.97 7.58 -11.30
CA LYS A 146 25.44 7.64 -11.10
C LYS A 146 25.91 6.53 -10.16
N VAL A 147 25.22 6.36 -9.03
CA VAL A 147 25.51 5.27 -8.08
C VAL A 147 25.41 3.89 -8.75
N ILE A 148 24.41 3.67 -9.62
CA ILE A 148 24.23 2.42 -10.36
C ILE A 148 25.35 2.16 -11.37
N LYS A 149 25.85 3.21 -12.05
CA LYS A 149 26.96 3.09 -13.00
C LYS A 149 28.20 2.48 -12.32
N ASP A 150 28.51 2.93 -11.12
CA ASP A 150 29.66 2.44 -10.34
C ASP A 150 29.38 1.18 -9.51
N ALA A 151 28.10 0.84 -9.33
CA ALA A 151 27.70 -0.32 -8.54
C ALA A 151 28.18 -1.64 -9.16
N ARG A 152 28.59 -2.56 -8.29
CA ARG A 152 29.02 -3.92 -8.64
C ARG A 152 27.96 -4.95 -8.24
N GLY A 153 28.01 -6.12 -8.86
CA GLY A 153 27.10 -7.24 -8.61
C GLY A 153 26.51 -7.79 -9.90
N ALA A 154 26.28 -9.11 -9.94
CA ALA A 154 25.89 -9.80 -11.16
C ALA A 154 24.58 -9.26 -11.76
N GLU A 155 23.57 -9.01 -10.94
CA GLU A 155 22.24 -8.55 -11.38
C GLU A 155 22.27 -7.09 -11.82
N ILE A 156 23.08 -6.24 -11.17
CA ILE A 156 23.29 -4.86 -11.60
C ILE A 156 24.09 -4.81 -12.89
N ALA A 157 25.08 -5.69 -13.07
CA ALA A 157 25.83 -5.81 -14.31
C ALA A 157 24.95 -6.28 -15.47
N ALA A 158 24.08 -7.28 -15.23
CA ALA A 158 23.10 -7.75 -16.19
C ALA A 158 22.11 -6.63 -16.58
N PHE A 159 21.53 -5.95 -15.60
CA PHE A 159 20.64 -4.81 -15.83
C PHE A 159 21.31 -3.71 -16.68
N LYS A 160 22.58 -3.37 -16.39
CA LYS A 160 23.34 -2.39 -17.16
C LYS A 160 23.59 -2.84 -18.60
N LEU A 161 23.93 -4.11 -18.79
CA LEU A 161 24.19 -4.67 -20.13
C LEU A 161 22.91 -4.67 -20.98
N GLU A 162 21.79 -5.12 -20.41
CA GLU A 162 20.50 -5.18 -21.09
C GLU A 162 19.97 -3.79 -21.47
N ASN A 163 20.22 -2.79 -20.62
CA ASN A 163 19.71 -1.43 -20.78
C ASN A 163 20.80 -0.44 -21.25
N ASP A 164 21.93 -0.90 -21.78
CA ASP A 164 23.06 -0.04 -22.18
C ASP A 164 22.64 1.05 -23.18
N HIS A 165 21.80 0.67 -24.16
CA HIS A 165 21.23 1.60 -25.13
C HIS A 165 20.42 2.74 -24.49
N LEU A 166 19.70 2.49 -23.39
CA LEU A 166 18.95 3.50 -22.64
C LEU A 166 19.85 4.33 -21.73
N LEU A 167 20.88 3.70 -21.14
CA LEU A 167 21.87 4.36 -20.28
C LEU A 167 22.75 5.36 -21.05
N GLN A 168 22.96 5.12 -22.33
CA GLN A 168 23.71 5.99 -23.24
C GLN A 168 22.84 7.07 -23.91
N ALA A 169 21.52 7.06 -23.68
CA ALA A 169 20.62 8.05 -24.26
C ALA A 169 20.99 9.48 -23.82
N LYS A 170 20.89 10.43 -24.77
CA LYS A 170 21.22 11.84 -24.52
C LYS A 170 20.35 12.41 -23.40
N ASN A 171 20.93 13.33 -22.63
CA ASN A 171 20.26 14.06 -21.55
C ASN A 171 19.68 13.18 -20.44
N ASN A 172 20.09 11.91 -20.34
CA ASN A 172 19.65 11.00 -19.27
C ASN A 172 18.10 10.89 -19.19
N ILE A 173 17.43 10.95 -20.34
CA ILE A 173 15.96 11.02 -20.41
C ILE A 173 15.26 9.81 -19.77
N HIS A 174 15.93 8.66 -19.68
CA HIS A 174 15.40 7.43 -19.10
C HIS A 174 15.79 7.22 -17.64
N ASP A 175 16.61 8.10 -17.03
CA ASP A 175 17.09 7.92 -15.64
C ASP A 175 15.93 7.75 -14.67
N GLY A 176 14.83 8.47 -14.88
CA GLY A 176 13.65 8.41 -14.03
C GLY A 176 13.01 7.03 -13.98
N ILE A 177 12.88 6.33 -15.11
CA ILE A 177 12.26 5.01 -15.16
C ILE A 177 13.29 3.91 -14.85
N LEU A 178 14.51 4.02 -15.37
CA LEU A 178 15.61 3.09 -15.05
C LEU A 178 15.90 3.05 -13.55
N SER A 179 15.80 4.19 -12.86
CA SER A 179 15.96 4.24 -11.40
C SER A 179 14.92 3.39 -10.67
N LEU A 180 13.67 3.35 -11.14
CA LEU A 180 12.63 2.52 -10.52
C LEU A 180 12.95 1.02 -10.65
N PHE A 181 13.44 0.59 -11.82
CA PHE A 181 13.82 -0.79 -12.08
C PHE A 181 15.11 -1.20 -11.37
N ALA A 182 16.09 -0.30 -11.28
CA ALA A 182 17.37 -0.56 -10.62
C ALA A 182 17.26 -0.57 -9.09
N LEU A 183 16.28 0.15 -8.52
CA LEU A 183 16.11 0.31 -7.08
C LEU A 183 16.02 -1.02 -6.31
N PRO A 184 15.10 -1.95 -6.63
CA PRO A 184 15.03 -3.25 -5.95
C PRO A 184 16.26 -4.14 -6.19
N LEU A 185 16.95 -3.97 -7.32
CA LEU A 185 18.19 -4.72 -7.61
C LEU A 185 19.39 -4.21 -6.79
N TYR A 186 19.39 -2.92 -6.46
CA TYR A 186 20.47 -2.29 -5.70
C TYR A 186 20.27 -2.46 -4.19
N LEU A 187 19.04 -2.24 -3.71
CA LEU A 187 18.72 -2.37 -2.29
C LEU A 187 18.60 -3.84 -1.93
N LEU A 188 19.66 -4.44 -1.39
CA LEU A 188 19.59 -5.77 -0.80
C LEU A 188 19.20 -5.69 0.68
N SER A 189 18.29 -6.55 1.09
CA SER A 189 18.18 -6.95 2.49
C SER A 189 19.28 -7.96 2.82
N ASN A 190 19.81 -7.94 4.05
CA ASN A 190 20.71 -8.99 4.55
C ASN A 190 20.03 -10.37 4.65
N ASN A 191 18.74 -10.47 4.38
CA ASN A 191 18.01 -11.73 4.31
C ASN A 191 18.37 -12.46 3.01
N LYS A 192 19.22 -13.49 3.12
CA LYS A 192 19.61 -14.40 2.02
C LYS A 192 18.46 -15.25 1.46
N SER A 193 17.23 -15.06 1.93
CA SER A 193 16.09 -15.91 1.62
C SER A 193 15.51 -15.67 0.22
N TYR A 194 15.75 -14.50 -0.38
CA TYR A 194 15.21 -14.13 -1.68
C TYR A 194 16.29 -13.51 -2.56
N SER A 195 16.24 -13.81 -3.85
CA SER A 195 17.07 -13.20 -4.89
C SER A 195 16.61 -11.78 -5.22
N LYS A 196 17.47 -10.99 -5.85
CA LYS A 196 17.14 -9.61 -6.26
C LYS A 196 16.03 -9.54 -7.29
N THR A 197 15.94 -10.53 -8.17
CA THR A 197 14.89 -10.61 -9.18
C THR A 197 13.53 -10.84 -8.51
N GLU A 198 13.47 -11.72 -7.51
CA GLU A 198 12.24 -11.94 -6.73
C GLU A 198 11.84 -10.67 -5.94
N VAL A 199 12.82 -9.94 -5.39
CA VAL A 199 12.56 -8.64 -4.74
C VAL A 199 12.02 -7.62 -5.74
N ALA A 200 12.58 -7.57 -6.95
CA ALA A 200 12.15 -6.66 -8.00
C ALA A 200 10.73 -6.97 -8.48
N GLU A 201 10.43 -8.23 -8.77
CA GLU A 201 9.09 -8.68 -9.17
C GLU A 201 8.07 -8.42 -8.06
N ALA A 202 8.43 -8.65 -6.78
CA ALA A 202 7.52 -8.37 -5.67
C ALA A 202 7.30 -6.87 -5.42
N PHE A 203 8.20 -5.99 -5.87
CA PHE A 203 8.02 -4.54 -5.79
C PHE A 203 7.02 -4.06 -6.85
N PHE A 204 7.19 -4.49 -8.10
CA PHE A 204 6.19 -4.34 -9.15
C PHE A 204 6.36 -5.43 -10.23
N LEU A 205 5.25 -5.80 -10.85
CA LEU A 205 5.24 -6.67 -12.02
C LEU A 205 5.45 -5.84 -13.29
N HIS A 206 6.49 -6.17 -14.06
CA HIS A 206 6.68 -5.63 -15.40
C HIS A 206 6.20 -6.63 -16.46
N VAL A 207 5.44 -6.15 -17.43
CA VAL A 207 4.91 -6.93 -18.55
C VAL A 207 5.18 -6.16 -19.84
N GLU A 208 5.91 -6.75 -20.78
CA GLU A 208 6.22 -6.06 -22.05
C GLU A 208 5.00 -5.98 -22.98
N ASP A 209 4.23 -7.06 -23.09
CA ASP A 209 3.07 -7.16 -23.97
C ASP A 209 1.74 -7.13 -23.18
N VAL A 210 0.84 -6.24 -23.57
CA VAL A 210 -0.50 -6.14 -22.99
C VAL A 210 -1.32 -7.42 -23.21
N ALA A 211 -1.04 -8.19 -24.27
CA ALA A 211 -1.72 -9.46 -24.56
C ALA A 211 -1.52 -10.49 -23.44
N ASP A 212 -0.37 -10.45 -22.77
CA ASP A 212 -0.01 -11.38 -21.69
C ASP A 212 -0.35 -10.85 -20.29
N LEU A 213 -0.92 -9.64 -20.20
CA LEU A 213 -1.12 -8.93 -18.93
C LEU A 213 -1.87 -9.76 -17.89
N ASP A 214 -3.03 -10.30 -18.23
CA ASP A 214 -3.87 -10.99 -17.26
C ASP A 214 -3.27 -12.34 -16.85
N ASN A 215 -2.59 -13.04 -17.77
CA ASN A 215 -1.85 -14.27 -17.47
C ASN A 215 -0.68 -13.99 -16.51
N ARG A 216 0.08 -12.92 -16.76
CA ARG A 216 1.20 -12.50 -15.90
C ARG A 216 0.71 -12.06 -14.53
N ILE A 217 -0.42 -11.36 -14.44
CA ILE A 217 -1.05 -11.00 -13.15
C ILE A 217 -1.45 -12.25 -12.38
N ALA A 218 -2.11 -13.23 -13.02
CA ALA A 218 -2.52 -14.47 -12.38
C ALA A 218 -1.32 -15.25 -11.82
N SER A 219 -0.30 -15.46 -12.66
CA SER A 219 0.93 -16.16 -12.23
C SER A 219 1.66 -15.40 -11.11
N HIS A 220 1.72 -14.07 -11.19
CA HIS A 220 2.36 -13.27 -10.15
C HIS A 220 1.63 -13.36 -8.81
N LYS A 221 0.29 -13.45 -8.80
CA LYS A 221 -0.49 -13.65 -7.59
C LYS A 221 -0.15 -14.97 -6.90
N GLU A 222 -0.01 -16.07 -7.66
CA GLU A 222 0.42 -17.37 -7.14
C GLU A 222 1.83 -17.30 -6.53
N THR A 223 2.74 -16.55 -7.16
CA THR A 223 4.07 -16.27 -6.62
C THR A 223 4.02 -15.50 -5.31
N LEU A 224 3.23 -14.43 -5.23
CA LEU A 224 3.08 -13.63 -4.00
C LEU A 224 2.47 -14.45 -2.84
N GLU A 225 1.54 -15.35 -3.14
CA GLU A 225 0.99 -16.30 -2.15
C GLU A 225 2.08 -17.22 -1.59
N THR A 226 2.99 -17.69 -2.44
CA THR A 226 4.16 -18.49 -2.03
C THR A 226 5.08 -17.71 -1.07
N TYR A 227 5.21 -16.39 -1.27
CA TYR A 227 5.96 -15.50 -0.40
C TYR A 227 5.24 -15.10 0.90
N SER A 228 4.06 -15.68 1.16
CA SER A 228 3.21 -15.32 2.31
C SER A 228 2.91 -13.81 2.36
N VAL A 229 2.78 -13.18 1.18
CA VAL A 229 2.38 -11.77 1.10
C VAL A 229 0.87 -11.71 1.43
N PRO A 230 0.48 -11.03 2.52
CA PRO A 230 -0.86 -11.14 3.09
C PRO A 230 -1.97 -10.60 2.17
N LEU A 231 -1.67 -9.58 1.37
CA LEU A 231 -2.62 -8.98 0.44
C LEU A 231 -2.00 -8.87 -0.94
N GLN A 232 -2.77 -9.26 -1.97
CA GLN A 232 -2.42 -9.06 -3.38
C GLN A 232 -2.56 -7.58 -3.75
N LEU A 233 -1.70 -6.74 -3.19
CA LEU A 233 -1.57 -5.30 -3.44
C LEU A 233 -0.20 -5.03 -4.07
N PHE A 234 -0.18 -4.73 -5.36
CA PHE A 234 1.06 -4.51 -6.11
C PHE A 234 0.84 -3.64 -7.34
N VAL A 235 1.93 -3.11 -7.89
CA VAL A 235 1.95 -2.31 -9.11
C VAL A 235 2.21 -3.19 -10.32
N VAL A 236 1.56 -2.88 -11.45
CA VAL A 236 1.85 -3.50 -12.75
C VAL A 236 2.21 -2.42 -13.76
N LEU A 237 3.35 -2.56 -14.43
CA LEU A 237 3.82 -1.67 -15.49
C LEU A 237 3.80 -2.42 -16.83
N VAL A 238 3.21 -1.82 -17.86
CA VAL A 238 3.03 -2.48 -19.17
C VAL A 238 3.72 -1.71 -20.29
N GLY A 239 4.44 -2.42 -21.16
CA GLY A 239 5.22 -1.88 -22.26
C GLY A 239 6.72 -1.94 -22.00
N PRO A 240 7.56 -1.61 -22.99
CA PRO A 240 9.01 -1.61 -22.81
C PRO A 240 9.46 -0.55 -21.80
N ILE A 241 10.60 -0.76 -21.13
CA ILE A 241 11.08 0.09 -20.02
C ILE A 241 11.16 1.56 -20.39
N ASP A 242 11.58 1.88 -21.62
CA ASP A 242 11.72 3.23 -22.13
C ASP A 242 10.38 3.90 -22.49
N LYS A 243 9.31 3.10 -22.61
CA LYS A 243 7.98 3.56 -23.00
C LYS A 243 6.88 2.74 -22.31
N ILE A 244 6.77 2.90 -21.00
CA ILE A 244 5.65 2.33 -20.23
C ILE A 244 4.35 2.96 -20.72
N SER A 245 3.50 2.12 -21.32
CA SER A 245 2.24 2.49 -21.96
C SER A 245 1.07 2.53 -20.99
N ASN A 246 1.04 1.62 -20.01
CA ASN A 246 0.02 1.57 -18.98
C ASN A 246 0.65 1.27 -17.62
N SER A 247 0.02 1.79 -16.58
CA SER A 247 0.40 1.51 -15.19
C SER A 247 -0.86 1.22 -14.40
N TYR A 248 -0.82 0.17 -13.59
CA TYR A 248 -1.95 -0.27 -12.79
C TYR A 248 -1.53 -0.47 -11.35
N VAL A 249 -2.49 -0.31 -10.44
CA VAL A 249 -2.41 -0.90 -9.10
C VAL A 249 -3.44 -2.02 -9.04
N VAL A 250 -2.98 -3.21 -8.70
CA VAL A 250 -3.82 -4.38 -8.45
C VAL A 250 -4.08 -4.47 -6.96
N PHE A 251 -5.34 -4.64 -6.56
CA PHE A 251 -5.73 -4.96 -5.20
C PHE A 251 -6.82 -6.03 -5.22
N ASN A 252 -6.48 -7.22 -4.72
CA ASN A 252 -7.33 -8.42 -4.83
C ASN A 252 -7.74 -8.63 -6.30
N ASN A 253 -9.04 -8.59 -6.59
CA ASN A 253 -9.59 -8.82 -7.93
C ASN A 253 -9.74 -7.53 -8.76
N PHE A 254 -9.33 -6.38 -8.23
CA PHE A 254 -9.46 -5.09 -8.90
C PHE A 254 -8.12 -4.63 -9.47
N LYS A 255 -8.19 -4.04 -10.65
CA LYS A 255 -7.06 -3.43 -11.35
C LYS A 255 -7.46 -2.00 -11.73
N LYS A 256 -6.82 -1.00 -11.14
CA LYS A 256 -7.09 0.42 -11.43
C LYS A 256 -5.94 1.01 -12.24
N ALA A 257 -6.27 1.67 -13.35
CA ALA A 257 -5.28 2.31 -14.22
C ALA A 257 -4.86 3.69 -13.69
N TYR A 258 -3.61 4.05 -13.95
CA TYR A 258 -3.00 5.32 -13.60
C TYR A 258 -2.25 5.91 -14.79
N SER A 259 -2.11 7.23 -14.79
CA SER A 259 -1.47 8.00 -15.88
C SER A 259 0.04 7.81 -15.96
N SER A 260 0.68 7.31 -14.90
CA SER A 260 2.12 7.09 -14.88
C SER A 260 2.53 6.00 -13.87
N PRO A 261 3.72 5.39 -14.06
CA PRO A 261 4.31 4.45 -13.09
C PRO A 261 4.42 5.06 -11.70
N TYR A 262 4.81 6.34 -11.66
CA TYR A 262 4.99 7.10 -10.44
C TYR A 262 3.71 7.21 -9.62
N LYS A 263 2.58 7.53 -10.28
CA LYS A 263 1.30 7.64 -9.59
C LYS A 263 0.82 6.28 -9.10
N ALA A 264 1.03 5.21 -9.87
CA ALA A 264 0.70 3.85 -9.44
C ALA A 264 1.50 3.45 -8.19
N ILE A 265 2.82 3.72 -8.16
CA ILE A 265 3.68 3.44 -6.99
C ILE A 265 3.25 4.27 -5.78
N GLU A 266 2.97 5.56 -5.97
CA GLU A 266 2.50 6.43 -4.89
C GLU A 266 1.19 5.91 -4.28
N THR A 267 0.19 5.59 -5.12
CA THR A 267 -1.09 5.08 -4.62
C THR A 267 -0.93 3.70 -3.97
N CYS A 268 -0.13 2.80 -4.55
CA CYS A 268 0.15 1.49 -3.95
C CYS A 268 0.77 1.65 -2.55
N PHE A 269 1.74 2.56 -2.41
CA PHE A 269 2.33 2.90 -1.11
C PHE A 269 1.26 3.38 -0.11
N LYS A 270 0.40 4.33 -0.50
CA LYS A 270 -0.67 4.85 0.37
C LYS A 270 -1.60 3.73 0.84
N CYS A 271 -1.95 2.81 -0.05
CA CYS A 271 -2.79 1.65 0.26
C CYS A 271 -2.10 0.71 1.26
N HIS A 272 -0.80 0.43 1.10
CA HIS A 272 -0.03 -0.37 2.05
C HIS A 272 0.00 0.25 3.45
N VAL A 273 0.17 1.58 3.55
CA VAL A 273 0.12 2.31 4.83
C VAL A 273 -1.26 2.17 5.48
N ALA A 274 -2.34 2.44 4.73
CA ALA A 274 -3.71 2.38 5.23
C ALA A 274 -4.04 0.99 5.79
N LEU A 275 -3.60 -0.06 5.09
CA LEU A 275 -3.85 -1.46 5.46
C LEU A 275 -2.84 -2.03 6.46
N ARG A 276 -1.72 -1.34 6.72
CA ARG A 276 -0.57 -1.89 7.46
C ARG A 276 -0.12 -3.24 6.88
N SER A 277 -0.07 -3.31 5.57
CA SER A 277 0.30 -4.52 4.85
C SER A 277 1.55 -4.21 4.06
N TRP A 278 2.68 -4.82 4.38
CA TRP A 278 3.93 -4.61 3.66
C TRP A 278 4.45 -5.95 3.15
N PRO A 279 4.76 -6.10 1.85
CA PRO A 279 5.40 -7.31 1.34
C PRO A 279 6.79 -7.44 1.97
N THR A 280 6.97 -8.44 2.83
CA THR A 280 8.21 -8.59 3.63
C THR A 280 9.45 -8.78 2.76
N ILE A 281 9.30 -9.37 1.58
CA ILE A 281 10.34 -9.59 0.60
C ILE A 281 10.97 -8.28 0.09
N CYS A 282 10.16 -7.25 -0.20
CA CYS A 282 10.63 -5.96 -0.72
C CYS A 282 10.36 -4.78 0.25
N GLU A 283 10.15 -5.06 1.54
CA GLU A 283 9.87 -4.07 2.59
C GLU A 283 10.94 -2.97 2.66
N HIS A 284 12.20 -3.30 2.37
CA HIS A 284 13.32 -2.36 2.36
C HIS A 284 13.24 -1.35 1.20
N VAL A 285 12.68 -1.75 0.05
CA VAL A 285 12.40 -0.86 -1.07
C VAL A 285 11.30 0.12 -0.68
N TRP A 286 10.22 -0.38 -0.07
CA TRP A 286 9.15 0.46 0.46
C TRP A 286 9.61 1.39 1.57
N LEU A 287 10.55 0.99 2.42
CA LEU A 287 11.16 1.89 3.40
C LEU A 287 11.93 3.04 2.73
N PHE A 288 12.68 2.75 1.66
CA PHE A 288 13.37 3.81 0.92
C PHE A 288 12.37 4.82 0.35
N ILE A 289 11.29 4.33 -0.27
CA ILE A 289 10.18 5.15 -0.78
C ILE A 289 9.54 5.97 0.35
N GLN A 290 9.25 5.36 1.50
CA GLN A 290 8.69 6.02 2.67
C GLN A 290 9.55 7.21 3.14
N LEU A 291 10.87 7.02 3.23
CA LEU A 291 11.80 8.03 3.73
C LEU A 291 12.00 9.17 2.72
N ILE A 292 12.12 8.84 1.44
CA ILE A 292 12.42 9.81 0.39
C ILE A 292 11.17 10.59 -0.04
N LEU A 293 10.10 9.88 -0.38
CA LEU A 293 8.88 10.50 -0.91
C LEU A 293 8.13 11.24 0.18
N PHE A 294 7.99 10.66 1.37
CA PHE A 294 7.09 11.19 2.39
C PHE A 294 7.80 11.76 3.62
N ASP A 295 9.14 11.72 3.69
CA ASP A 295 9.89 12.11 4.91
C ASP A 295 9.29 11.48 6.18
N LEU A 296 8.81 10.23 6.06
CA LEU A 296 8.14 9.49 7.13
C LEU A 296 9.16 8.59 7.82
N PRO A 297 9.52 8.87 9.09
CA PRO A 297 10.54 8.08 9.76
C PRO A 297 10.03 6.66 10.05
N ALA A 298 10.92 5.68 9.95
CA ALA A 298 10.64 4.34 10.47
C ALA A 298 10.22 4.41 11.95
N ASN A 299 9.35 3.51 12.38
CA ASN A 299 8.92 3.35 13.79
C ASN A 299 8.12 4.52 14.41
N LYS A 300 7.63 5.48 13.64
CA LYS A 300 6.75 6.56 14.17
C LYS A 300 5.27 6.20 14.21
N SER A 301 4.87 5.20 13.45
CA SER A 301 3.51 4.68 13.39
C SER A 301 3.56 3.19 13.08
N LEU A 302 2.60 2.43 13.63
CA LEU A 302 2.42 1.02 13.30
C LEU A 302 2.00 0.81 11.83
N HIS A 303 1.48 1.86 11.18
CA HIS A 303 1.11 1.84 9.77
C HIS A 303 2.32 1.90 8.82
N PHE A 304 3.44 2.43 9.30
CA PHE A 304 4.65 2.58 8.49
C PHE A 304 5.50 1.33 8.55
N VAL A 305 6.47 1.23 7.62
CA VAL A 305 7.51 0.21 7.72
C VAL A 305 8.27 0.43 9.02
N LEU A 306 8.18 -0.56 9.91
CA LEU A 306 8.79 -0.52 11.25
C LEU A 306 10.25 -0.92 11.20
N LYS A 307 10.56 -2.00 10.47
CA LYS A 307 11.93 -2.49 10.41
C LYS A 307 12.83 -1.45 9.77
N SER A 308 13.90 -1.10 10.48
CA SER A 308 14.95 -0.30 9.88
C SER A 308 15.77 -1.18 8.93
N HIS A 309 15.90 -0.75 7.68
CA HIS A 309 16.77 -1.42 6.72
C HIS A 309 18.02 -0.58 6.50
N ALA A 310 19.19 -1.10 6.91
CA ALA A 310 20.46 -0.39 6.81
C ALA A 310 20.79 -0.02 5.35
N CYS A 311 20.46 -0.90 4.40
CA CYS A 311 20.63 -0.65 2.97
C CYS A 311 19.90 0.61 2.49
N ALA A 312 18.63 0.79 2.88
CA ALA A 312 17.84 1.97 2.52
C ALA A 312 18.46 3.26 3.12
N LYS A 313 18.85 3.23 4.39
CA LYS A 313 19.50 4.39 5.05
C LYS A 313 20.84 4.74 4.41
N ASN A 314 21.68 3.73 4.14
CA ASN A 314 22.98 3.92 3.51
C ASN A 314 22.86 4.50 2.11
N LEU A 315 21.86 4.06 1.32
CA LEU A 315 21.59 4.66 0.02
C LEU A 315 21.18 6.13 0.16
N ILE A 316 20.31 6.48 1.10
CA ILE A 316 19.90 7.89 1.30
C ILE A 316 21.10 8.77 1.67
N LEU A 317 21.98 8.29 2.55
CA LEU A 317 23.23 9.00 2.88
C LEU A 317 24.10 9.20 1.65
N LYS A 318 24.32 8.13 0.87
CA LYS A 318 25.11 8.20 -0.38
C LYS A 318 24.51 9.18 -1.39
N LEU A 319 23.19 9.22 -1.54
CA LEU A 319 22.50 10.17 -2.44
C LEU A 319 22.56 11.63 -1.95
N SER A 320 22.86 11.84 -0.67
CA SER A 320 23.05 13.18 -0.09
C SER A 320 24.46 13.71 -0.33
N GLU A 321 25.42 12.82 -0.59
CA GLU A 321 26.83 13.14 -0.86
C GLU A 321 27.11 13.40 -2.36
N GLU A 322 26.24 12.90 -3.25
CA GLU A 322 26.26 13.07 -4.72
C GLU A 322 25.61 14.37 -5.24
#